data_AF-T1C3Q2-F1
#
_entry.id   AF-T1C3Q2-F1
#
_cell.length_a   1.000
_cell.length_b   1.000
_cell.length_c   1.000
_cell.angle_alpha   90.00
_cell.angle_beta   90.00
_cell.angle_gamma   90.00
#
_symmetry.space_group_name_H-M   'P 1'
#
loop_
_entity.id
_entity.type
_entity.pdbx_description
1 polymer ?
#
loop_
_entity_poly.entity_id
_entity_poly.type
_entity_poly.pdbx_seq_one_letter_code
_entity_poly.pdbx_strand_id
1 'polypeptide(L)'
;MYRVVKNLPVPTKADSAVRKDQIIRFTGPQAKSRCPHELRLITFYDAEQKREFQFLTNNFRLAATTIAAIYKDRWAVGVSREGHVFKSVKVRPRVRDSALVAWEAPWRETNTV
;
A
#
# COMPACT_ATOMS: atom_id res chain seq x y z
N MET A 1 14.18 -1.37 3.06
CA MET A 1 15.12 -1.30 1.92
C MET A 1 14.70 -2.29 0.85
N TYR A 2 14.81 -1.90 -0.43
CA TYR A 2 14.54 -2.77 -1.58
C TYR A 2 15.70 -2.72 -2.56
N ARG A 3 15.80 -3.74 -3.40
CA ARG A 3 16.74 -3.80 -4.52
C ARG A 3 15.93 -3.86 -5.81
N VAL A 4 16.33 -3.06 -6.81
CA VAL A 4 15.81 -3.18 -8.17
C VAL A 4 16.41 -4.43 -8.80
N VAL A 5 15.55 -5.35 -9.22
CA VAL A 5 15.92 -6.59 -9.91
C VAL A 5 16.00 -6.34 -11.41
N LYS A 6 15.00 -5.64 -11.97
CA LYS A 6 14.91 -5.40 -13.41
C LYS A 6 14.18 -4.08 -13.70
N ASN A 7 14.60 -3.37 -14.73
CA ASN A 7 13.84 -2.26 -15.29
C ASN A 7 13.00 -2.78 -16.47
N LEU A 8 11.72 -2.45 -16.47
CA LEU A 8 10.80 -2.78 -17.56
C LEU A 8 10.78 -1.64 -18.59
N PRO A 9 10.52 -1.95 -19.87
CA PRO A 9 10.42 -0.92 -20.89
C PRO A 9 9.24 -0.01 -20.60
N VAL A 10 9.52 1.28 -20.43
CA VAL A 10 8.50 2.31 -20.26
C VAL A 10 8.09 2.82 -21.65
N PRO A 11 6.80 2.95 -21.96
CA PRO A 11 6.37 3.49 -23.24
C PRO A 11 6.86 4.94 -23.40
N THR A 12 7.70 5.19 -24.40
CA THR A 12 8.27 6.51 -24.74
C THR A 12 7.28 7.40 -25.51
N LYS A 13 5.97 7.20 -25.32
CA LYS A 13 4.97 8.07 -25.93
C LYS A 13 5.01 9.43 -25.22
N ALA A 14 4.89 10.52 -25.97
CA ALA A 14 4.91 11.88 -25.42
C ALA A 14 3.89 12.09 -24.29
N ASP A 15 2.73 11.42 -24.39
CA ASP A 15 1.64 11.51 -23.41
C ASP A 15 1.71 10.45 -22.29
N SER A 16 2.82 9.72 -22.21
CA SER A 16 3.03 8.73 -21.15
C SER A 16 3.38 9.42 -19.84
N ALA A 17 2.42 9.46 -18.91
CA ALA A 17 2.64 9.90 -17.53
C ALA A 17 3.45 8.89 -16.68
N VAL A 18 3.75 7.70 -17.20
CA VAL A 18 4.62 6.73 -16.52
C VAL A 18 6.08 7.14 -16.71
N ARG A 19 6.80 7.32 -15.60
CA ARG A 19 8.22 7.70 -15.57
C ARG A 19 9.15 6.51 -15.43
N LYS A 20 8.80 5.55 -14.57
CA LYS A 20 9.63 4.37 -14.31
C LYS A 20 8.74 3.16 -14.07
N ASP A 21 9.23 2.01 -14.53
CA ASP A 21 8.62 0.72 -14.28
C ASP A 21 9.72 -0.27 -13.91
N GLN A 22 9.70 -0.75 -12.68
CA GLN A 22 10.80 -1.49 -12.08
C GLN A 22 10.28 -2.70 -11.33
N ILE A 23 10.92 -3.85 -11.50
CA ILE A 23 10.73 -5.01 -10.65
C ILE A 23 11.70 -4.88 -9.48
N ILE A 24 11.17 -4.94 -8.27
CA ILE A 24 11.90 -4.81 -7.01
C ILE A 24 11.75 -6.06 -6.16
N ARG A 25 12.75 -6.32 -5.32
CA ARG A 25 12.69 -7.31 -4.24
C ARG A 25 13.05 -6.63 -2.93
N PHE A 26 12.26 -6.86 -1.89
CA PHE A 26 12.57 -6.34 -0.58
C PHE A 26 13.78 -7.07 0.03
N THR A 27 14.72 -6.31 0.59
CA THR A 27 15.97 -6.86 1.16
C THR A 27 15.97 -6.91 2.68
N GLY A 28 14.89 -6.49 3.32
CA GLY A 28 14.78 -6.47 4.79
C GLY A 28 14.85 -7.87 5.42
N PRO A 29 15.33 -8.00 6.67
CA PRO A 29 15.47 -9.29 7.36
C PRO A 29 14.15 -10.08 7.41
N GLN A 30 13.06 -9.39 7.76
CA GLN A 30 11.72 -9.98 7.80
C GLN A 30 11.07 -10.08 6.41
N ALA A 31 11.56 -9.32 5.43
CA ALA A 31 10.98 -9.35 4.10
C ALA A 31 11.28 -10.67 3.39
N LYS A 32 12.45 -11.27 3.64
CA LYS A 32 12.79 -12.60 3.10
C LYS A 32 11.78 -13.68 3.50
N SER A 33 11.23 -13.61 4.72
CA SER A 33 10.24 -14.60 5.18
C SER A 33 8.81 -14.25 4.80
N ARG A 34 8.42 -12.96 4.85
CA ARG A 34 7.03 -12.54 4.63
C ARG A 34 6.68 -12.21 3.18
N CYS A 35 7.63 -11.69 2.41
CA CYS A 35 7.49 -11.37 0.99
C CYS A 35 8.74 -11.84 0.21
N PRO A 36 8.90 -13.16 0.00
CA PRO A 36 10.00 -13.69 -0.81
C PRO A 36 9.86 -13.35 -2.30
N HIS A 37 8.64 -12.98 -2.74
CA HIS A 37 8.30 -12.70 -4.12
C HIS A 37 8.77 -11.32 -4.58
N GLU A 38 9.01 -11.22 -5.88
CA GLU A 38 9.27 -9.95 -6.55
C GLU A 38 7.97 -9.15 -6.68
N LEU A 39 8.10 -7.83 -6.66
CA LEU A 39 7.00 -6.89 -6.82
C LEU A 39 7.37 -5.91 -7.92
N ARG A 40 6.38 -5.26 -8.48
CA ARG A 40 6.56 -4.20 -9.47
C ARG A 40 6.28 -2.85 -8.84
N LEU A 41 7.23 -1.94 -8.98
CA LEU A 41 7.17 -0.55 -8.57
C LEU A 41 7.05 0.33 -9.81
N ILE A 42 5.96 1.07 -9.89
CA ILE A 42 5.65 1.97 -11.00
C ILE A 42 5.70 3.39 -10.48
N THR A 43 6.53 4.24 -11.09
CA THR A 43 6.56 5.68 -10.83
C THR A 43 5.73 6.40 -11.90
N PHE A 44 4.72 7.13 -11.46
CA PHE A 44 3.81 7.89 -12.29
C PHE A 44 3.90 9.37 -11.92
N TYR A 45 3.99 10.25 -12.90
CA TYR A 45 3.97 11.69 -12.69
C TYR A 45 2.59 12.23 -13.02
N ASP A 46 1.92 12.80 -12.01
CA ASP A 46 0.66 13.48 -12.21
C ASP A 46 0.91 14.96 -12.51
N ALA A 47 0.59 15.38 -13.73
CA ALA A 47 0.74 16.76 -14.18
C ALA A 47 -0.29 17.70 -13.55
N GLU A 48 -1.48 17.20 -13.19
CA GLU A 48 -2.54 18.01 -12.56
C GLU A 48 -2.11 18.43 -11.15
N GLN A 49 -1.60 17.46 -10.39
CA GLN A 49 -1.20 17.65 -8.99
C GLN A 49 0.29 17.99 -8.83
N LYS A 50 1.03 18.05 -9.95
CA LYS A 50 2.48 18.31 -10.04
C LYS A 50 3.31 17.46 -9.08
N ARG A 51 2.94 16.18 -8.92
CA ARG A 51 3.59 15.26 -7.98
C ARG A 51 3.80 13.87 -8.55
N GLU A 52 4.81 13.20 -8.02
CA GLU A 52 5.10 11.81 -8.36
C GLU A 52 4.38 10.85 -7.40
N PHE A 53 3.82 9.80 -7.97
CA PHE A 53 3.25 8.68 -7.26
C PHE A 53 4.04 7.42 -7.53
N GLN A 54 4.20 6.61 -6.50
CA GLN A 54 4.81 5.29 -6.62
C GLN A 54 3.79 4.23 -6.25
N PHE A 55 3.45 3.39 -7.22
CA PHE A 55 2.51 2.29 -7.05
C PHE A 55 3.27 0.99 -6.93
N LEU A 56 3.01 0.26 -5.85
CA LEU A 56 3.54 -1.08 -5.65
C LEU A 56 2.46 -2.11 -5.97
N THR A 57 2.77 -3.04 -6.88
CA THR A 57 1.82 -4.08 -7.31
C THR A 57 2.49 -5.44 -7.41
N ASN A 58 1.71 -6.49 -7.17
CA ASN A 58 2.07 -7.88 -7.47
C ASN A 58 1.64 -8.30 -8.89
N ASN A 59 1.01 -7.40 -9.66
CA ASN A 59 0.50 -7.70 -10.99
C ASN A 59 1.50 -7.28 -12.08
N PHE A 60 2.03 -8.28 -12.78
CA PHE A 60 2.99 -8.11 -13.87
C PHE A 60 2.34 -8.15 -15.27
N ARG A 61 1.06 -8.51 -15.36
CA ARG A 61 0.36 -8.71 -16.65
C ARG A 61 -0.22 -7.42 -17.21
N LEU A 62 -0.63 -6.51 -16.34
CA LEU A 62 -1.26 -5.24 -16.75
C LEU A 62 -0.22 -4.20 -17.16
N ALA A 63 -0.60 -3.25 -18.01
CA ALA A 63 0.25 -2.11 -18.33
C ALA A 63 0.35 -1.15 -17.13
N ALA A 64 1.49 -0.46 -17.01
CA ALA A 64 1.73 0.48 -15.91
C ALA A 64 0.69 1.63 -15.88
N THR A 65 0.24 2.08 -17.05
CA THR A 65 -0.83 3.08 -17.20
C THR A 65 -2.17 2.58 -16.67
N THR A 66 -2.55 1.34 -16.98
CA THR A 66 -3.78 0.71 -16.49
C THR A 66 -3.76 0.59 -14.97
N ILE A 67 -2.62 0.21 -14.39
CA ILE A 67 -2.47 0.13 -12.94
C ILE A 67 -2.65 1.52 -12.32
N ALA A 68 -2.02 2.57 -12.86
CA ALA A 68 -2.21 3.93 -12.38
C ALA A 68 -3.68 4.39 -12.45
N ALA A 69 -4.38 4.07 -13.54
CA ALA A 69 -5.81 4.36 -13.69
C ALA A 69 -6.66 3.65 -12.63
N ILE A 70 -6.43 2.34 -12.40
CA ILE A 70 -7.13 1.57 -11.35
C ILE A 70 -6.90 2.18 -9.96
N TYR A 71 -5.69 2.64 -9.66
CA TYR A 71 -5.40 3.30 -8.39
C TYR A 71 -6.05 4.69 -8.28
N LYS A 72 -6.17 5.44 -9.38
CA LYS A 72 -6.93 6.70 -9.45
C LYS A 72 -8.41 6.45 -9.16
N ASP A 73 -9.01 5.43 -9.78
CA ASP A 73 -10.42 5.07 -9.57
C ASP A 73 -10.68 4.57 -8.15
N ARG A 74 -9.75 3.80 -7.56
CA ARG A 74 -9.86 3.34 -6.17
C ARG A 74 -9.90 4.51 -5.18
N TRP A 75 -9.18 5.59 -5.45
CA TRP A 75 -9.22 6.78 -4.59
C TRP A 75 -10.58 7.47 -4.65
N ALA A 76 -11.26 7.47 -5.80
CA ALA A 76 -12.61 8.02 -5.92
C ALA A 76 -13.62 7.26 -5.03
N VAL A 77 -13.43 5.96 -4.81
CA VAL A 77 -14.28 5.16 -3.90
C VAL A 77 -14.02 5.48 -2.42
N GLY A 78 -12.88 6.09 -2.08
CA GLY A 78 -12.51 6.46 -0.71
C GLY A 78 -13.12 7.77 -0.20
N VAL A 79 -13.79 8.54 -1.06
CA VAL A 79 -14.50 9.78 -0.69
C VAL A 79 -16.01 9.52 -0.62
N SER A 80 -16.42 8.76 0.39
CA SER A 80 -17.76 8.90 0.98
C SER A 80 -17.58 9.37 2.42
N ARG A 81 -17.17 10.63 2.58
CA ARG A 81 -17.24 11.31 3.89
C ARG A 81 -18.60 12.00 4.11
N GLU A 82 -19.34 12.28 3.05
CA GLU A 82 -20.77 12.56 3.16
C GLU A 82 -21.58 11.25 3.08
N GLY A 83 -22.12 10.82 4.23
CA GLY A 83 -23.26 9.90 4.29
C GLY A 83 -22.95 8.43 4.56
N HIS A 84 -22.76 8.09 5.83
CA HIS A 84 -23.23 6.84 6.45
C HIS A 84 -22.99 5.51 5.70
N VAL A 85 -21.75 4.99 5.63
CA VAL A 85 -21.54 3.52 5.55
C VAL A 85 -20.29 3.09 6.32
N PHE A 86 -20.33 3.15 7.65
CA PHE A 86 -19.51 2.24 8.47
C PHE A 86 -20.31 0.94 8.66
N LYS A 87 -20.34 0.07 7.65
CA LYS A 87 -20.79 -1.31 7.90
C LYS A 87 -19.64 -2.05 8.57
N SER A 88 -19.81 -2.30 9.87
CA SER A 88 -18.93 -3.12 10.68
C SER A 88 -18.83 -4.53 10.05
N VAL A 89 -17.69 -4.85 9.45
CA VAL A 89 -17.39 -6.23 9.03
C VAL A 89 -17.23 -7.04 10.30
N LYS A 90 -18.20 -7.91 10.60
CA LYS A 90 -18.15 -8.80 11.77
C LYS A 90 -17.01 -9.81 11.55
N VAL A 91 -15.82 -9.48 12.05
CA VAL A 91 -14.70 -10.43 12.14
C VAL A 91 -15.17 -11.60 13.01
N ARG A 92 -15.24 -12.81 12.46
CA ARG A 92 -15.52 -14.04 13.21
C ARG A 92 -14.26 -14.36 14.05
N PRO A 93 -14.30 -14.33 15.38
CA PRO A 93 -13.10 -14.55 16.18
C PRO A 93 -12.72 -16.04 16.17
N ARG A 94 -11.43 -16.31 15.97
CA ARG A 94 -10.83 -17.63 16.17
C ARG A 94 -10.82 -17.91 17.67
N VAL A 95 -11.43 -19.02 18.09
CA VAL A 95 -11.55 -19.42 19.50
C VAL A 95 -10.18 -19.82 20.06
N ARG A 96 -9.64 -19.02 20.98
CA ARG A 96 -9.16 -19.47 22.29
C ARG A 96 -8.69 -18.28 23.13
N ASP A 97 -9.37 -18.13 24.26
CA ASP A 97 -8.98 -17.49 25.51
C ASP A 97 -8.80 -15.96 25.48
N SER A 98 -9.94 -15.26 25.57
CA SER A 98 -10.04 -13.85 25.91
C SER A 98 -9.84 -13.65 27.41
N ALA A 99 -8.59 -13.54 27.85
CA ALA A 99 -8.28 -12.93 29.14
C ALA A 99 -7.05 -12.04 28.99
N LEU A 100 -7.24 -10.75 29.29
CA LEU A 100 -6.28 -9.65 29.27
C LEU A 100 -6.04 -9.01 27.88
N VAL A 101 -6.94 -8.09 27.53
CA VAL A 101 -6.69 -7.08 26.51
C VAL A 101 -5.97 -5.90 27.17
N ALA A 102 -4.93 -5.38 26.53
CA ALA A 102 -4.04 -4.31 26.98
C ALA A 102 -4.67 -2.91 27.18
N TRP A 103 -5.98 -2.82 27.46
CA TRP A 103 -6.69 -1.57 27.75
C TRP A 103 -7.25 -1.50 29.18
N GLU A 104 -7.02 -2.51 30.03
CA GLU A 104 -7.25 -2.44 31.49
C GLU A 104 -5.95 -2.22 32.27
N ALA A 105 -5.15 -1.24 31.87
CA ALA A 105 -4.12 -0.68 32.73
C ALA A 105 -4.58 0.72 33.19
N PRO A 106 -5.06 0.88 34.44
CA PRO A 106 -5.33 2.20 34.99
C PRO A 106 -4.01 2.98 35.07
N TRP A 107 -4.02 4.19 34.52
CA TRP A 107 -2.92 5.14 34.66
C TRP A 107 -2.64 5.37 36.15
N ARG A 108 -1.50 4.88 36.64
CA ARG A 108 -0.97 5.26 37.96
C ARG A 108 -0.24 6.59 37.83
N GLU A 109 -0.79 7.62 38.43
CA GLU A 109 -0.05 8.82 38.83
C GLU A 109 1.00 8.40 39.88
N THR A 110 2.27 8.64 39.61
CA THR A 110 3.30 8.57 40.65
C THR A 110 3.42 9.93 41.30
N ASN A 111 2.77 10.11 42.44
CA ASN A 111 3.18 11.07 43.45
C ASN A 111 3.82 10.28 44.59
N THR A 112 5.15 10.36 44.70
CA THR A 112 5.84 10.13 45.97
C THR A 112 6.39 11.46 46.45
N VAL A 113 6.07 11.71 47.72
CA VAL A 113 6.37 12.83 48.60
C VAL A 113 7.87 13.14 48.67
#